data_AF-A0A5B8VMM9-F1
#
_entry.id   AF-A0A5B8VMM9-F1
#
_cell.length_a   1.000
_cell.length_b   1.000
_cell.length_c   1.000
_cell.angle_alpha   90.00
_cell.angle_beta   90.00
_cell.angle_gamma   90.00
#
_symmetry.space_group_name_H-M   'P 1'
#
loop_
_entity.id
_entity.type
_entity.pdbx_description
1 polymer ?
#
loop_
_entity_poly.entity_id
_entity_poly.type
_entity_poly.pdbx_seq_one_letter_code
_entity_poly.pdbx_strand_id
1 'polypeptide(L)'
;MIKTKAPLTYLFIFSITLVLGSINGTCLYAQKAFTDYDGIILSKSKEPLENVFVHLADKSTGTNTDSHGVFHLRIPVKMPVRVVFKGMNLAGFQKVIFREGKTAGLDTIILVEQQKGLEDVRVTADKKREETGLIAVDASQARVNPSAVGGIEGLLKTFVGSNNELTSQYSVRGGNYDENLVYVNGFEIYRPFLVSSGQQEGLSFINADLTDNVRFYTGGFQAKYGDKLSSVLDVQYQQPEKNGGSAYLSLLEQSLSLKGVSDNQKFTYLVGLRNKTNRNVVKSQATAGNYIPSSSDLQGLFVYRFSPAFRMEFLGDYNKTKFLFYPEQTKLTASVFSPYYVANYGVNIDFEGSERDYYSTGFAGLTGVITPNDHTELKVMASYYQDKEKQSQDIVGAYEFGERDENGNILDDPDNLLGMGVNQSYARNNLHINVFSLQHQGSWKGGAHYLQWGAALQRQMIDSKINQWNYSDSAGYSLPVGGSELDLSSYMNSRDKFNIQRVSGYLQDNVHFGKTSVYTLQYGVRANYNDLNDEFLISPRAGFSFKPGGWKRDVVFKASAGMYAQPAFYREMVTMDGSLNKGIKAQKACRVFWVWIIR
;
A
#
# COMPACT_ATOMS: atom_id res chain seq x y z
N MET A 1 11.81 52.77 85.91
CA MET A 1 12.95 52.08 85.26
C MET A 1 12.41 50.78 84.63
N ILE A 2 12.75 50.53 83.36
CA ILE A 2 12.66 49.26 82.60
C ILE A 2 11.32 48.88 81.90
N LYS A 3 11.49 48.72 80.58
CA LYS A 3 10.75 48.06 79.49
C LYS A 3 9.75 46.94 79.88
N THR A 4 8.64 46.80 79.13
CA THR A 4 8.46 45.76 78.06
C THR A 4 7.12 45.83 77.29
N LYS A 5 7.26 45.80 75.94
CA LYS A 5 6.45 45.21 74.84
C LYS A 5 4.95 44.85 75.03
N ALA A 6 4.12 45.32 74.07
CA ALA A 6 3.22 44.49 73.23
C ALA A 6 2.78 45.28 71.97
N PRO A 7 2.56 44.63 70.79
CA PRO A 7 2.54 45.31 69.50
C PRO A 7 1.14 45.50 68.87
N LEU A 8 1.12 46.53 68.02
CA LEU A 8 0.12 46.94 67.04
C LEU A 8 0.00 45.87 65.92
N THR A 9 -1.12 45.15 65.79
CA THR A 9 -1.36 44.27 64.62
C THR A 9 -2.83 43.99 64.33
N TYR A 10 -3.72 44.99 64.41
CA TYR A 10 -5.12 44.81 63.97
C TYR A 10 -5.74 45.97 63.17
N LEU A 11 -4.99 47.04 62.89
CA LEU A 11 -5.53 48.20 62.16
C LEU A 11 -5.05 48.36 60.71
N PHE A 12 -4.25 47.42 60.19
CA PHE A 12 -3.77 47.47 58.79
C PHE A 12 -4.51 46.52 57.84
N ILE A 13 -5.33 45.60 58.36
CA ILE A 13 -6.04 44.59 57.55
C ILE A 13 -7.42 45.08 57.10
N PHE A 14 -8.01 46.07 57.80
CA PHE A 14 -9.33 46.59 57.44
C PHE A 14 -9.30 47.67 56.33
N SER A 15 -8.15 48.31 56.11
CA SER A 15 -8.01 49.38 55.11
C SER A 15 -7.57 48.90 53.72
N ILE A 16 -7.02 47.68 53.62
CA ILE A 16 -6.66 47.03 52.34
C ILE A 16 -7.86 46.29 51.72
N THR A 17 -8.85 45.91 52.54
CA THR A 17 -10.05 45.21 52.07
C THR A 17 -11.09 46.15 51.43
N LEU A 18 -11.04 47.46 51.71
CA LEU A 18 -11.96 48.45 51.11
C LEU A 18 -11.45 49.06 49.78
N VAL A 19 -10.15 48.90 49.46
CA VAL A 19 -9.55 49.34 48.18
C VAL A 19 -9.51 48.21 47.15
N LEU A 20 -9.58 46.94 47.57
CA LEU A 20 -9.79 45.80 46.68
C LEU A 20 -11.27 45.55 46.31
N GLY A 21 -12.22 46.23 46.97
CA GLY A 21 -13.66 46.14 46.69
C GLY A 21 -14.22 47.14 45.66
N SER A 22 -13.39 48.04 45.15
CA SER A 22 -13.79 49.12 44.22
C SER A 22 -13.13 49.05 42.84
N ILE A 23 -12.32 48.02 42.57
CA ILE A 23 -11.99 47.58 41.20
C ILE A 23 -13.07 46.58 40.78
N ASN A 24 -14.32 47.05 40.71
CA ASN A 24 -15.32 46.44 39.83
C ASN A 24 -14.83 46.69 38.42
N GLY A 25 -14.04 45.74 37.91
CA GLY A 25 -13.56 45.72 36.55
C GLY A 25 -14.75 45.90 35.63
N THR A 26 -14.85 47.08 35.04
CA THR A 26 -15.51 47.25 33.75
C THR A 26 -14.70 46.39 32.78
N CYS A 27 -15.06 45.09 32.71
CA CYS A 27 -14.91 44.33 31.49
C CYS A 27 -15.74 45.09 30.45
N LEU A 28 -15.10 46.06 29.81
CA LEU A 28 -15.41 46.43 28.44
C LEU A 28 -15.33 45.12 27.68
N TYR A 29 -16.46 44.43 27.56
CA TYR A 29 -16.70 43.53 26.47
C TYR A 29 -16.36 44.35 25.23
N ALA A 30 -15.21 44.06 24.63
CA ALA A 30 -15.00 44.40 23.24
C ALA A 30 -16.18 43.75 22.52
N GLN A 31 -17.22 44.54 22.25
CA GLN A 31 -18.31 44.10 21.41
C GLN A 31 -17.62 43.74 20.11
N LYS A 32 -17.54 42.43 19.83
CA LYS A 32 -17.15 41.95 18.51
C LYS A 32 -18.16 42.58 17.58
N ALA A 33 -17.80 43.71 16.98
CA ALA A 33 -18.67 44.41 16.08
C ALA A 33 -18.81 43.49 14.87
N PHE A 34 -20.04 43.15 14.54
CA PHE A 34 -20.36 42.34 13.39
C PHE A 34 -21.03 43.22 12.35
N THR A 35 -20.79 42.92 11.08
CA THR A 35 -21.52 43.46 9.94
C THR A 35 -22.18 42.33 9.18
N ASP A 36 -23.29 42.63 8.53
CA ASP A 36 -23.92 41.69 7.62
C ASP A 36 -23.15 41.68 6.28
N TYR A 37 -22.95 40.48 5.75
CA TYR A 37 -22.32 40.19 4.47
C TYR A 37 -23.34 39.47 3.60
N ASP A 38 -23.87 40.22 2.66
CA ASP A 38 -24.93 39.79 1.76
C ASP A 38 -24.36 39.57 0.36
N GLY A 39 -24.86 38.56 -0.32
CA GLY A 39 -24.45 38.28 -1.69
C GLY A 39 -25.41 37.36 -2.42
N ILE A 40 -25.22 37.30 -3.73
CA ILE A 40 -25.94 36.40 -4.62
C ILE A 40 -24.95 35.38 -5.21
N ILE A 41 -25.33 34.11 -5.18
CA ILE A 41 -24.57 33.01 -5.74
C ILE A 41 -25.22 32.58 -7.05
N LEU A 42 -24.44 32.68 -8.12
CA LEU A 42 -24.86 32.34 -9.48
C LEU A 42 -24.01 31.19 -10.04
N SER A 43 -24.59 30.43 -10.96
CA SER A 43 -23.87 29.46 -11.80
C SER A 43 -23.09 30.18 -12.92
N LYS A 44 -22.27 29.42 -13.66
CA LYS A 44 -21.62 29.92 -14.89
C LYS A 44 -22.62 30.34 -15.98
N SER A 45 -23.83 29.75 -16.00
CA SER A 45 -24.96 30.13 -16.86
C SER A 45 -25.72 31.38 -16.36
N LYS A 46 -25.30 31.99 -15.25
CA LYS A 46 -25.96 33.12 -14.56
C LYS A 46 -27.32 32.76 -13.93
N GLU A 47 -27.53 31.50 -13.60
CA GLU A 47 -28.73 31.04 -12.88
C GLU A 47 -28.48 31.08 -11.36
N PRO A 48 -29.46 31.46 -10.54
CA PRO A 48 -29.32 31.46 -9.08
C PRO A 48 -29.14 30.05 -8.51
N LEU A 49 -28.22 29.89 -7.56
CA LEU A 49 -27.92 28.60 -6.91
C LEU A 49 -28.51 28.54 -5.49
N GLU A 50 -29.53 27.71 -5.31
CA GLU A 50 -30.20 27.45 -4.02
C GLU A 50 -29.43 26.42 -3.16
N ASN A 51 -29.63 26.46 -1.83
CA ASN A 51 -29.09 25.49 -0.86
C ASN A 51 -27.56 25.38 -0.84
N VAL A 52 -26.86 26.48 -1.15
CA VAL A 52 -25.41 26.61 -0.96
C VAL A 52 -25.15 27.06 0.47
N PHE A 53 -24.43 26.24 1.24
CA PHE A 53 -24.08 26.53 2.62
C PHE A 53 -22.89 27.50 2.68
N VAL A 54 -23.12 28.67 3.26
CA VAL A 54 -22.15 29.76 3.42
C VAL A 54 -21.81 29.93 4.90
N HIS A 55 -20.54 29.72 5.25
CA HIS A 55 -20.09 29.81 6.65
C HIS A 55 -18.68 30.39 6.77
N LEU A 56 -18.34 30.86 7.97
CA LEU A 56 -16.96 31.22 8.31
C LEU A 56 -16.14 29.95 8.50
N ALA A 57 -14.92 29.90 7.97
CA ALA A 57 -14.07 28.69 8.04
C ALA A 57 -13.86 28.17 9.47
N ASP A 58 -13.86 29.07 10.46
CA ASP A 58 -13.63 28.74 11.88
C ASP A 58 -14.92 28.45 12.67
N LYS A 59 -16.09 28.44 12.00
CA LYS A 59 -17.39 28.15 12.63
C LYS A 59 -18.20 27.14 11.82
N SER A 60 -18.79 26.17 12.51
CA SER A 60 -19.70 25.19 11.92
C SER A 60 -21.11 25.72 11.66
N THR A 61 -21.44 26.92 12.16
CA THR A 61 -22.73 27.59 11.96
C THR A 61 -22.64 28.60 10.82
N GLY A 62 -23.57 28.51 9.87
CA GLY A 62 -23.66 29.38 8.70
C GLY A 62 -25.09 29.59 8.23
N THR A 63 -25.26 30.07 7.01
CA THR A 63 -26.55 30.27 6.36
C THR A 63 -26.61 29.46 5.05
N ASN A 64 -27.80 29.21 4.54
CA ASN A 64 -27.99 28.64 3.20
C ASN A 64 -28.50 29.72 2.24
N THR A 65 -28.18 29.61 0.96
CA THR A 65 -28.82 30.44 -0.07
C THR A 65 -30.28 30.05 -0.26
N ASP A 66 -31.13 31.05 -0.51
CA ASP A 66 -32.54 30.88 -0.86
C ASP A 66 -32.75 30.49 -2.33
N SER A 67 -34.02 30.38 -2.76
CA SER A 67 -34.41 30.05 -4.14
C SER A 67 -33.97 31.08 -5.19
N HIS A 68 -33.54 32.27 -4.78
CA HIS A 68 -32.98 33.32 -5.63
C HIS A 68 -31.46 33.39 -5.53
N GLY A 69 -30.81 32.44 -4.85
CA GLY A 69 -29.37 32.37 -4.66
C GLY A 69 -28.82 33.38 -3.67
N VAL A 70 -29.67 34.04 -2.88
CA VAL A 70 -29.28 35.10 -1.93
C VAL A 70 -28.89 34.50 -0.59
N PHE A 71 -27.80 34.97 0.00
CA PHE A 71 -27.40 34.62 1.37
C PHE A 71 -27.17 35.87 2.24
N HIS A 72 -27.35 35.66 3.55
CA HIS A 72 -27.11 36.66 4.59
C HIS A 72 -26.21 36.07 5.67
N LEU A 73 -24.94 36.47 5.72
CA LEU A 73 -23.96 35.97 6.69
C LEU A 73 -23.41 37.09 7.57
N ARG A 74 -23.39 36.90 8.88
CA ARG A 74 -22.82 37.89 9.81
C ARG A 74 -21.32 37.67 10.03
N ILE A 75 -20.49 38.67 9.71
CA ILE A 75 -19.02 38.60 9.80
C ILE A 75 -18.42 39.63 10.77
N PRO A 76 -17.31 39.34 11.47
CA PRO A 76 -16.61 40.31 12.30
C PRO A 76 -16.02 41.47 11.49
N VAL A 77 -16.07 42.69 12.00
CA VAL A 77 -15.42 43.87 11.39
C VAL A 77 -13.97 44.00 11.85
N LYS A 78 -13.13 44.66 11.03
CA LYS A 78 -11.70 44.93 11.29
C LYS A 78 -10.81 43.68 11.45
N MET A 79 -11.27 42.52 10.98
CA MET A 79 -10.46 41.30 10.91
C MET A 79 -10.71 40.60 9.57
N PRO A 80 -9.67 40.13 8.87
CA PRO A 80 -9.86 39.35 7.66
C PRO A 80 -10.44 37.99 8.03
N VAL A 81 -11.57 37.62 7.43
CA VAL A 81 -12.24 36.35 7.68
C VAL A 81 -12.35 35.53 6.40
N ARG A 82 -12.17 34.22 6.53
CA ARG A 82 -12.32 33.29 5.41
C ARG A 82 -13.75 32.79 5.37
N VAL A 83 -14.46 33.10 4.29
CA VAL A 83 -15.81 32.62 4.02
C VAL A 83 -15.74 31.44 3.06
N VAL A 84 -16.43 30.36 3.39
CA VAL A 84 -16.47 29.10 2.64
C VAL A 84 -17.87 28.91 2.07
N PHE A 85 -17.93 28.58 0.79
CA PHE A 85 -19.15 28.31 0.03
C PHE A 85 -19.17 26.83 -0.37
N LYS A 86 -20.20 26.10 0.06
CA LYS A 86 -20.27 24.65 -0.12
C LYS A 86 -21.65 24.23 -0.60
N GLY A 87 -21.71 23.67 -1.80
CA GLY A 87 -22.91 23.03 -2.35
C GLY A 87 -22.67 21.53 -2.60
N MET A 88 -23.74 20.76 -2.75
CA MET A 88 -23.69 19.32 -2.97
C MET A 88 -22.93 18.93 -4.27
N ASN A 89 -23.01 19.79 -5.31
CA ASN A 89 -22.43 19.57 -6.63
C ASN A 89 -21.55 20.76 -7.11
N LEU A 90 -20.96 21.51 -6.17
CA LEU A 90 -20.16 22.71 -6.48
C LEU A 90 -18.71 22.51 -6.07
N ALA A 91 -17.77 23.05 -6.85
CA ALA A 91 -16.38 23.16 -6.41
C ALA A 91 -16.33 23.93 -5.08
N GLY A 92 -15.59 23.41 -4.08
CA GLY A 92 -15.39 24.12 -2.82
C GLY A 92 -14.71 25.46 -3.08
N PHE A 93 -15.42 26.56 -2.83
CA PHE A 93 -14.93 27.91 -3.05
C PHE A 93 -14.72 28.62 -1.72
N GLN A 94 -13.61 29.35 -1.59
CA GLN A 94 -13.28 30.11 -0.39
C GLN A 94 -12.82 31.52 -0.79
N LYS A 95 -13.31 32.53 -0.08
CA LYS A 95 -12.95 33.93 -0.29
C LYS A 95 -12.54 34.55 1.05
N VAL A 96 -11.42 35.26 1.07
CA VAL A 96 -11.04 36.09 2.23
C VAL A 96 -11.73 37.43 2.10
N ILE A 97 -12.42 37.85 3.16
CA ILE A 97 -13.22 39.07 3.21
C ILE A 97 -12.74 39.92 4.37
N PHE A 98 -12.53 41.20 4.12
CA PHE A 98 -12.18 42.19 5.13
C PHE A 98 -13.12 43.39 4.99
N ARG A 99 -13.77 43.79 6.08
CA ARG A 99 -14.67 44.95 6.12
C ARG A 99 -14.31 45.85 7.30
N GLU A 100 -14.06 47.11 7.02
CA GLU A 100 -13.69 48.12 8.04
C GLU A 100 -14.91 48.86 8.63
N GLY A 101 -16.11 48.71 8.07
CA GLY A 101 -17.35 49.35 8.55
C GLY A 101 -18.63 48.79 7.90
N LYS A 102 -19.77 49.45 8.17
CA LYS A 102 -21.08 49.14 7.55
C LYS A 102 -21.10 49.59 6.09
N THR A 103 -20.56 48.80 5.18
CA THR A 103 -20.76 48.98 3.74
C THR A 103 -21.73 47.93 3.26
N ALA A 104 -22.98 48.33 2.99
CA ALA A 104 -23.98 47.50 2.34
C ALA A 104 -23.61 47.35 0.86
N GLY A 105 -22.93 46.26 0.51
CA GLY A 105 -22.62 45.92 -0.86
C GLY A 105 -22.90 44.44 -1.08
N LEU A 106 -23.77 44.14 -2.06
CA LEU A 106 -24.08 42.78 -2.50
C LEU A 106 -22.92 42.23 -3.33
N ASP A 107 -22.25 41.21 -2.83
CA ASP A 107 -21.23 40.50 -3.59
C ASP A 107 -21.89 39.50 -4.55
N THR A 108 -21.51 39.51 -5.82
CA THR A 108 -21.89 38.44 -6.76
C THR A 108 -20.79 37.38 -6.80
N ILE A 109 -21.14 36.13 -6.55
CA ILE A 109 -20.22 35.00 -6.51
C ILE A 109 -20.65 33.99 -7.58
N ILE A 110 -19.76 33.71 -8.53
CA ILE A 110 -20.00 32.72 -9.56
C ILE A 110 -19.34 31.41 -9.13
N LEU A 111 -20.15 30.37 -8.91
CA LEU A 111 -19.69 29.03 -8.61
C LEU A 111 -19.82 28.15 -9.85
N VAL A 112 -18.81 27.29 -10.05
CA VAL A 112 -18.79 26.32 -11.14
C VAL A 112 -19.31 24.99 -10.59
N GLU A 113 -20.33 24.45 -11.24
CA GLU A 113 -20.79 23.09 -11.01
C GLU A 113 -19.64 22.13 -11.30
N GLN A 114 -19.25 21.36 -10.28
CA GLN A 114 -18.47 20.17 -10.52
C GLN A 114 -19.47 19.10 -10.89
N GLN A 115 -19.49 18.70 -12.16
CA GLN A 115 -19.95 17.36 -12.49
C GLN A 115 -18.97 16.39 -11.83
N LYS A 116 -19.25 16.04 -10.58
CA LYS A 116 -18.86 14.76 -10.04
C LYS A 116 -19.59 13.72 -10.90
N GLY A 117 -18.97 13.35 -12.02
CA GLY A 117 -19.19 11.99 -12.53
C GLY A 117 -18.99 11.05 -11.35
N LEU A 118 -19.75 9.94 -11.29
CA LEU A 118 -19.64 8.94 -10.23
C LEU A 118 -18.15 8.68 -9.91
N GLU A 119 -17.65 9.41 -8.90
CA GLU A 119 -16.34 9.18 -8.32
C GLU A 119 -16.49 7.79 -7.73
N ASP A 120 -15.67 6.85 -8.21
CA ASP A 120 -15.51 5.53 -7.63
C ASP A 120 -15.54 5.72 -6.11
N VAL A 121 -16.61 5.21 -5.48
CA VAL A 121 -17.17 5.70 -4.20
C VAL A 121 -16.06 6.27 -3.34
N ARG A 122 -15.90 7.62 -3.32
CA ARG A 122 -14.89 8.27 -2.50
C ARG A 122 -15.23 7.90 -1.07
N VAL A 123 -14.53 6.90 -0.55
CA VAL A 123 -14.81 6.28 0.73
C VAL A 123 -14.58 7.36 1.76
N THR A 124 -15.67 7.96 2.26
CA THR A 124 -15.60 8.92 3.36
C THR A 124 -14.90 8.26 4.54
N ALA A 125 -14.26 9.06 5.39
CA ALA A 125 -13.48 8.55 6.52
C ALA A 125 -14.24 7.53 7.39
N ASP A 126 -15.58 7.66 7.47
CA ASP A 126 -16.46 6.72 8.17
C ASP A 126 -16.60 5.36 7.47
N LYS A 127 -16.78 5.31 6.14
CA LYS A 127 -16.89 4.04 5.41
C LYS A 127 -15.61 3.21 5.45
N LYS A 128 -14.43 3.87 5.50
CA LYS A 128 -13.12 3.18 5.68
C LYS A 128 -13.06 2.43 7.02
N ARG A 129 -13.82 2.88 8.03
CA ARG A 129 -13.88 2.25 9.34
C ARG A 129 -14.91 1.13 9.44
N GLU A 130 -15.80 0.95 8.48
CA GLU A 130 -16.85 -0.07 8.57
C GLU A 130 -16.40 -1.43 7.99
N GLU A 131 -15.33 -1.47 7.20
CA GLU A 131 -14.82 -2.73 6.64
C GLU A 131 -13.87 -3.45 7.61
N THR A 132 -14.06 -4.77 7.74
CA THR A 132 -13.22 -5.63 8.60
C THR A 132 -11.84 -5.86 7.98
N GLY A 133 -10.79 -5.77 8.80
CA GLY A 133 -9.40 -6.00 8.38
C GLY A 133 -8.75 -4.87 7.56
N LEU A 134 -9.52 -3.86 7.15
CA LEU A 134 -9.04 -2.70 6.39
C LEU A 134 -8.19 -1.74 7.25
N ILE A 135 -6.99 -1.46 6.76
CA ILE A 135 -6.07 -0.41 7.17
C ILE A 135 -5.99 0.56 5.99
N ALA A 136 -6.46 1.79 6.20
CA ALA A 136 -6.31 2.86 5.22
C ALA A 136 -4.92 3.47 5.36
N VAL A 137 -4.11 3.38 4.31
CA VAL A 137 -2.75 3.91 4.29
C VAL A 137 -2.77 5.23 3.55
N ASP A 138 -2.19 6.26 4.17
CA ASP A 138 -1.99 7.55 3.53
C ASP A 138 -0.72 7.49 2.68
N ALA A 139 -0.90 7.42 1.35
CA ALA A 139 0.18 7.36 0.38
C ALA A 139 1.12 8.58 0.48
N SER A 140 0.65 9.73 0.96
CA SER A 140 1.49 10.92 1.11
C SER A 140 2.59 10.74 2.16
N GLN A 141 2.38 9.86 3.14
CA GLN A 141 3.36 9.54 4.18
C GLN A 141 4.50 8.64 3.67
N ALA A 142 4.33 8.01 2.50
CA ALA A 142 5.33 7.08 1.97
C ALA A 142 6.64 7.78 1.62
N ARG A 143 6.57 9.08 1.30
CA ARG A 143 7.73 9.92 0.99
C ARG A 143 8.55 10.31 2.20
N VAL A 144 7.94 10.36 3.38
CA VAL A 144 8.60 10.80 4.63
C VAL A 144 9.02 9.62 5.50
N ASN A 145 8.74 8.38 5.06
CA ASN A 145 9.14 7.18 5.76
C ASN A 145 10.65 6.92 5.58
N PRO A 146 11.47 6.95 6.65
CA PRO A 146 12.90 6.65 6.57
C PRO A 146 13.11 5.12 6.47
N SER A 147 12.74 4.52 5.34
CA SER A 147 12.94 3.11 5.03
C SER A 147 13.93 2.94 3.87
N ALA A 148 14.79 1.93 3.93
CA ALA A 148 15.73 1.59 2.85
C ALA A 148 15.02 1.11 1.56
N VAL A 149 13.80 0.57 1.70
CA VAL A 149 12.96 0.16 0.56
C VAL A 149 12.17 1.35 0.02
N GLY A 150 11.69 2.23 0.90
CA GLY A 150 10.81 3.35 0.54
C GLY A 150 9.42 2.89 0.09
N GLY A 151 8.64 3.81 -0.49
CA GLY A 151 7.36 3.49 -1.12
C GLY A 151 6.22 3.07 -0.18
N ILE A 152 5.12 2.57 -0.76
CA ILE A 152 3.93 2.15 -0.02
C ILE A 152 4.23 0.91 0.81
N GLU A 153 5.00 -0.04 0.28
CA GLU A 153 5.38 -1.28 0.95
C GLU A 153 6.23 -1.02 2.18
N GLY A 154 7.13 -0.04 2.14
CA GLY A 154 7.87 0.40 3.32
C GLY A 154 6.96 0.90 4.45
N LEU A 155 5.83 1.56 4.13
CA LEU A 155 4.83 1.92 5.14
C LEU A 155 4.09 0.69 5.66
N LEU A 156 3.75 -0.27 4.80
CA LEU A 156 3.02 -1.47 5.20
C LEU A 156 3.79 -2.27 6.24
N LYS A 157 5.12 -2.33 6.12
CA LYS A 157 6.01 -2.97 7.11
C LYS A 157 5.93 -2.38 8.51
N THR A 158 5.42 -1.16 8.68
CA THR A 158 5.15 -0.62 10.02
C THR A 158 3.91 -1.24 10.67
N PHE A 159 3.02 -1.82 9.87
CA PHE A 159 1.78 -2.47 10.32
C PHE A 159 1.87 -3.99 10.35
N VAL A 160 2.89 -4.59 9.73
CA VAL A 160 3.03 -6.04 9.55
C VAL A 160 4.44 -6.52 9.84
N GLY A 161 4.61 -7.83 10.00
CA GLY A 161 5.94 -8.42 10.20
C GLY A 161 6.75 -8.42 8.89
N SER A 162 8.03 -8.10 9.00
CA SER A 162 9.01 -8.20 7.92
C SER A 162 10.29 -8.81 8.49
N ASN A 163 10.83 -9.82 7.81
CA ASN A 163 12.10 -10.44 8.18
C ASN A 163 13.29 -9.84 7.41
N ASN A 164 13.03 -8.92 6.46
CA ASN A 164 14.06 -8.27 5.66
C ASN A 164 13.63 -6.84 5.27
N GLU A 165 14.36 -5.83 5.74
CA GLU A 165 14.06 -4.42 5.50
C GLU A 165 14.51 -3.90 4.13
N LEU A 166 15.14 -4.73 3.29
CA LEU A 166 15.66 -4.37 1.96
C LEU A 166 14.79 -4.86 0.79
N THR A 167 13.69 -5.56 1.05
CA THR A 167 12.73 -6.06 0.03
C THR A 167 11.41 -5.30 0.04
N SER A 168 10.70 -5.23 -1.09
CA SER A 168 9.29 -4.77 -1.10
C SER A 168 8.30 -5.86 -0.67
N GLN A 169 8.79 -7.09 -0.47
CA GLN A 169 8.02 -8.18 0.11
C GLN A 169 7.68 -7.90 1.58
N TYR A 170 6.46 -8.27 1.95
CA TYR A 170 5.94 -8.12 3.29
C TYR A 170 5.17 -9.38 3.68
N SER A 171 5.32 -9.82 4.93
CA SER A 171 4.60 -11.00 5.44
C SER A 171 3.45 -10.54 6.30
N VAL A 172 2.30 -11.21 6.21
CA VAL A 172 1.13 -10.87 7.03
C VAL A 172 0.75 -12.09 7.84
N ARG A 173 0.90 -11.97 9.17
CA ARG A 173 0.53 -13.02 10.13
C ARG A 173 1.20 -14.37 9.87
N GLY A 174 2.49 -14.35 9.53
CA GLY A 174 3.28 -15.56 9.24
C GLY A 174 3.04 -16.17 7.86
N GLY A 175 2.19 -15.56 7.04
CA GLY A 175 2.02 -15.96 5.64
C GLY A 175 3.19 -15.58 4.76
N ASN A 176 3.44 -16.37 3.72
CA ASN A 176 4.53 -16.14 2.78
C ASN A 176 4.24 -14.93 1.87
N TYR A 177 5.29 -14.38 1.27
CA TYR A 177 5.23 -13.14 0.47
C TYR A 177 4.38 -13.28 -0.80
N ASP A 178 4.31 -14.49 -1.35
CA ASP A 178 3.49 -14.90 -2.50
C ASP A 178 2.01 -15.11 -2.15
N GLU A 179 1.64 -15.08 -0.87
CA GLU A 179 0.26 -15.16 -0.39
C GLU A 179 -0.43 -13.80 -0.26
N ASN A 180 0.19 -12.73 -0.75
CA ASN A 180 -0.38 -11.38 -0.74
C ASN A 180 -0.90 -11.00 -2.14
N LEU A 181 -2.11 -10.46 -2.22
CA LEU A 181 -2.65 -9.87 -3.45
C LEU A 181 -2.29 -8.41 -3.53
N VAL A 182 -1.83 -7.98 -4.70
CA VAL A 182 -1.62 -6.56 -5.00
C VAL A 182 -2.50 -6.19 -6.19
N TYR A 183 -3.34 -5.18 -6.03
CA TYR A 183 -4.17 -4.59 -7.07
C TYR A 183 -3.76 -3.14 -7.31
N VAL A 184 -3.63 -2.76 -8.58
CA VAL A 184 -3.50 -1.35 -9.00
C VAL A 184 -4.57 -1.05 -10.03
N ASN A 185 -5.44 -0.08 -9.73
CA ASN A 185 -6.59 0.28 -10.58
C ASN A 185 -7.46 -0.94 -10.95
N GLY A 186 -7.57 -1.91 -10.05
CA GLY A 186 -8.36 -3.13 -10.21
C GLY A 186 -7.66 -4.28 -10.94
N PHE A 187 -6.46 -4.09 -11.48
CA PHE A 187 -5.66 -5.16 -12.07
C PHE A 187 -4.78 -5.84 -11.03
N GLU A 188 -4.73 -7.18 -11.04
CA GLU A 188 -3.80 -7.95 -10.22
C GLU A 188 -2.38 -7.79 -10.74
N ILE A 189 -1.47 -7.40 -9.85
CA ILE A 189 -0.06 -7.19 -10.15
C ILE A 189 0.75 -8.36 -9.62
N TYR A 190 1.51 -8.98 -10.50
CA TYR A 190 2.41 -10.09 -10.19
C TYR A 190 3.83 -9.57 -9.90
N ARG A 191 4.57 -10.34 -9.12
CA ARG A 191 5.97 -10.10 -8.79
C ARG A 191 6.83 -11.19 -9.42
N PRO A 192 8.13 -10.93 -9.67
CA PRO A 192 9.05 -11.95 -10.16
C PRO A 192 9.14 -13.17 -9.22
N PHE A 193 9.34 -14.35 -9.79
CA PHE A 193 9.19 -15.65 -9.12
C PHE A 193 10.52 -16.30 -8.73
N LEU A 194 11.63 -16.01 -9.42
CA LEU A 194 12.96 -16.58 -9.12
C LEU A 194 13.71 -15.78 -8.05
N VAL A 195 13.16 -14.66 -7.58
CA VAL A 195 13.74 -13.84 -6.51
C VAL A 195 13.91 -14.69 -5.25
N SER A 196 15.17 -14.87 -4.86
CA SER A 196 15.62 -15.62 -3.68
C SER A 196 16.11 -14.71 -2.56
N SER A 197 16.56 -13.49 -2.90
CA SER A 197 16.95 -12.46 -1.94
C SER A 197 16.17 -11.17 -2.15
N GLY A 198 15.95 -10.45 -1.05
CA GLY A 198 15.18 -9.20 -1.07
C GLY A 198 15.72 -8.11 -1.99
N GLN A 199 17.04 -8.14 -2.22
CA GLN A 199 17.80 -7.19 -3.01
C GLN A 199 17.68 -7.43 -4.51
N GLN A 200 17.19 -8.60 -4.94
CA GLN A 200 16.94 -8.94 -6.35
C GLN A 200 15.61 -8.37 -6.89
N GLU A 201 14.64 -8.08 -6.01
CA GLU A 201 13.26 -7.73 -6.40
C GLU A 201 13.14 -6.37 -7.11
N GLY A 202 14.05 -5.44 -6.84
CA GLY A 202 14.09 -4.12 -7.49
C GLY A 202 13.01 -3.14 -7.02
N LEU A 203 12.42 -2.40 -7.98
CA LEU A 203 11.34 -1.43 -7.72
C LEU A 203 9.98 -2.13 -7.75
N SER A 204 9.14 -1.86 -6.74
CA SER A 204 7.73 -2.30 -6.76
C SER A 204 6.97 -1.62 -7.90
N PHE A 205 5.98 -2.30 -8.48
CA PHE A 205 5.02 -1.69 -9.42
C PHE A 205 4.35 -0.45 -8.84
N ILE A 206 4.10 -0.40 -7.52
CA ILE A 206 3.35 0.71 -6.92
C ILE A 206 4.22 1.97 -6.88
N ASN A 207 3.75 3.02 -7.55
CA ASN A 207 4.34 4.34 -7.49
C ASN A 207 3.57 5.24 -6.52
N ALA A 208 4.19 5.53 -5.36
CA ALA A 208 3.58 6.36 -4.33
C ALA A 208 3.27 7.80 -4.78
N ASP A 209 4.01 8.34 -5.77
CA ASP A 209 3.76 9.68 -6.30
C ASP A 209 2.50 9.75 -7.18
N LEU A 210 2.18 8.63 -7.84
CA LEU A 210 0.98 8.49 -8.68
C LEU A 210 -0.24 8.05 -7.86
N THR A 211 -0.03 7.55 -6.65
CA THR A 211 -1.07 6.94 -5.81
C THR A 211 -1.93 7.99 -5.10
N ASP A 212 -3.24 7.77 -5.05
CA ASP A 212 -4.19 8.56 -4.25
C ASP A 212 -4.63 7.80 -3.00
N ASN A 213 -5.12 6.56 -3.19
CA ASN A 213 -5.74 5.80 -2.12
C ASN A 213 -5.15 4.40 -2.04
N VAL A 214 -4.80 3.99 -0.82
CA VAL A 214 -4.29 2.64 -0.51
C VAL A 214 -5.18 1.99 0.54
N ARG A 215 -5.75 0.85 0.18
CA ARG A 215 -6.56 -0.01 1.04
C ARG A 215 -5.78 -1.29 1.30
N PHE A 216 -5.39 -1.51 2.54
CA PHE A 216 -4.65 -2.70 2.92
C PHE A 216 -5.48 -3.57 3.86
N TYR A 217 -5.82 -4.78 3.44
CA TYR A 217 -6.55 -5.76 4.25
C TYR A 217 -5.59 -6.80 4.78
N THR A 218 -5.44 -6.86 6.10
CA THR A 218 -4.59 -7.86 6.79
C THR A 218 -5.27 -9.24 6.94
N GLY A 219 -6.33 -9.45 6.14
CA GLY A 219 -7.20 -10.62 6.11
C GLY A 219 -8.68 -10.25 6.30
N GLY A 220 -9.57 -11.25 6.23
CA GLY A 220 -11.02 -11.00 6.30
C GLY A 220 -11.56 -10.22 5.09
N PHE A 221 -10.81 -10.18 3.99
CA PHE A 221 -11.14 -9.42 2.79
C PHE A 221 -12.29 -10.04 2.00
N GLN A 222 -12.99 -9.17 1.29
CA GLN A 222 -14.23 -9.41 0.54
C GLN A 222 -14.06 -10.39 -0.64
N ALA A 223 -15.16 -10.98 -1.12
CA ALA A 223 -15.18 -11.97 -2.22
C ALA A 223 -14.82 -11.37 -3.59
N LYS A 224 -14.97 -10.05 -3.76
CA LYS A 224 -14.56 -9.32 -4.98
C LYS A 224 -13.05 -9.43 -5.27
N TYR A 225 -12.23 -9.60 -4.25
CA TYR A 225 -10.79 -9.78 -4.41
C TYR A 225 -10.43 -11.23 -4.73
N GLY A 226 -9.25 -11.41 -5.31
CA GLY A 226 -8.71 -12.70 -5.73
C GLY A 226 -8.51 -13.73 -4.62
N ASP A 227 -7.80 -14.76 -5.01
CA ASP A 227 -7.61 -15.99 -4.27
C ASP A 227 -6.15 -16.09 -3.79
N LYS A 228 -5.89 -15.47 -2.64
CA LYS A 228 -4.66 -15.65 -1.85
C LYS A 228 -5.01 -15.83 -0.39
N LEU A 229 -4.04 -16.26 0.41
CA LEU A 229 -4.30 -16.61 1.79
C LEU A 229 -4.12 -15.42 2.73
N SER A 230 -3.17 -14.51 2.49
CA SER A 230 -2.62 -13.65 3.54
C SER A 230 -3.16 -12.23 3.60
N SER A 231 -3.11 -11.47 2.51
CA SER A 231 -3.57 -10.07 2.52
C SER A 231 -4.00 -9.57 1.14
N VAL A 232 -4.63 -8.39 1.12
CA VAL A 232 -4.95 -7.64 -0.10
C VAL A 232 -4.44 -6.21 0.03
N LEU A 233 -3.64 -5.75 -0.91
CA LEU A 233 -3.23 -4.37 -1.09
C LEU A 233 -3.88 -3.82 -2.35
N ASP A 234 -4.86 -2.92 -2.20
CA ASP A 234 -5.63 -2.33 -3.28
C ASP A 234 -5.29 -0.84 -3.39
N VAL A 235 -4.60 -0.51 -4.47
CA VAL A 235 -4.05 0.81 -4.76
C VAL A 235 -4.82 1.43 -5.91
N GLN A 236 -5.15 2.71 -5.75
CA GLN A 236 -5.80 3.53 -6.78
C GLN A 236 -4.92 4.73 -7.09
N TYR A 237 -4.60 4.90 -8.35
CA TYR A 237 -3.87 6.07 -8.83
C TYR A 237 -4.77 7.31 -8.96
N GLN A 238 -4.14 8.49 -8.88
CA GLN A 238 -4.81 9.79 -8.89
C GLN A 238 -5.55 10.04 -10.22
N GLN A 239 -6.70 10.72 -10.15
CA GLN A 239 -7.29 11.37 -11.32
C GLN A 239 -7.00 12.88 -11.21
N PRO A 240 -6.06 13.43 -11.98
CA PRO A 240 -5.64 14.80 -11.81
C PRO A 240 -6.72 15.79 -12.25
N GLU A 241 -7.01 16.77 -11.39
CA GLU A 241 -7.88 17.91 -11.73
C GLU A 241 -7.11 19.10 -12.30
N LYS A 242 -5.78 19.09 -12.15
CA LYS A 242 -4.87 20.17 -12.57
C LYS A 242 -3.54 19.58 -13.00
N ASN A 243 -2.85 20.33 -13.87
CA ASN A 243 -1.48 20.03 -14.26
C ASN A 243 -0.53 20.22 -13.08
N GLY A 244 0.46 19.34 -12.99
CA GLY A 244 1.50 19.41 -11.98
C GLY A 244 2.53 18.31 -12.16
N GLY A 245 3.50 18.30 -11.25
CA GLY A 245 4.50 17.25 -11.22
C GLY A 245 5.29 17.30 -9.93
N SER A 246 6.05 16.25 -9.70
CA SER A 246 7.00 16.13 -8.60
C SER A 246 8.28 15.52 -9.12
N ALA A 247 9.41 15.97 -8.57
CA ALA A 247 10.70 15.36 -8.78
C ALA A 247 11.33 15.08 -7.43
N TYR A 248 11.96 13.92 -7.30
CA TYR A 248 12.63 13.47 -6.10
C TYR A 248 14.01 12.97 -6.48
N LEU A 249 15.01 13.43 -5.75
CA LEU A 249 16.40 13.03 -5.93
C LEU A 249 16.96 12.70 -4.55
N SER A 250 17.50 11.49 -4.41
CA SER A 250 18.19 11.00 -3.23
C SER A 250 19.46 10.25 -3.64
N LEU A 251 20.26 9.87 -2.65
CA LEU A 251 21.46 9.05 -2.89
C LEU A 251 21.15 7.69 -3.53
N LEU A 252 19.93 7.17 -3.34
CA LEU A 252 19.55 5.82 -3.73
C LEU A 252 18.51 5.80 -4.86
N GLU A 253 17.67 6.84 -4.96
CA GLU A 253 16.53 6.87 -5.87
C GLU A 253 16.34 8.25 -6.51
N GLN A 254 15.95 8.24 -7.77
CA GLN A 254 15.55 9.38 -8.57
C GLN A 254 14.14 9.07 -9.10
N SER A 255 13.17 9.95 -8.84
CA SER A 255 11.80 9.81 -9.32
C SER A 255 11.34 11.12 -9.97
N LEU A 256 10.67 11.00 -11.11
CA LEU A 256 9.99 12.10 -11.78
C LEU A 256 8.55 11.66 -12.05
N SER A 257 7.59 12.45 -11.61
CA SER A 257 6.17 12.21 -11.85
C SER A 257 5.51 13.44 -12.43
N LEU A 258 4.73 13.25 -13.49
CA LEU A 258 3.97 14.28 -14.17
C LEU A 258 2.50 13.90 -14.14
N LYS A 259 1.64 14.89 -13.92
CA LYS A 259 0.20 14.73 -13.99
C LYS A 259 -0.43 15.88 -14.76
N GLY A 260 -1.46 15.56 -15.53
CA GLY A 260 -2.18 16.60 -16.24
C GLY A 260 -3.56 16.23 -16.69
N VAL A 261 -4.28 17.28 -17.06
CA VAL A 261 -5.64 17.27 -17.58
C VAL A 261 -5.68 18.19 -18.79
N SER A 262 -6.37 17.78 -19.84
CA SER A 262 -6.58 18.61 -21.03
C SER A 262 -7.51 19.79 -20.71
N ASP A 263 -7.42 20.87 -21.50
CA ASP A 263 -8.26 22.07 -21.30
C ASP A 263 -9.77 21.76 -21.34
N ASN A 264 -10.17 20.75 -22.11
CA ASN A 264 -11.55 20.27 -22.19
C ASN A 264 -11.94 19.24 -21.11
N GLN A 265 -11.04 18.93 -20.18
CA GLN A 265 -11.19 17.96 -19.08
C GLN A 265 -11.57 16.53 -19.50
N LYS A 266 -11.46 16.19 -20.79
CA LYS A 266 -11.77 14.85 -21.31
C LYS A 266 -10.61 13.89 -21.19
N PHE A 267 -9.37 14.38 -21.19
CA PHE A 267 -8.18 13.54 -21.12
C PHE A 267 -7.39 13.87 -19.86
N THR A 268 -7.04 12.85 -19.10
CA THR A 268 -6.09 12.97 -17.99
C THR A 268 -4.96 11.98 -18.17
N TYR A 269 -3.78 12.35 -17.69
CA TYR A 269 -2.61 11.51 -17.73
C TYR A 269 -1.83 11.60 -16.42
N LEU A 270 -1.23 10.48 -16.05
CA LEU A 270 -0.19 10.34 -15.06
C LEU A 270 0.98 9.64 -15.73
N VAL A 271 2.20 10.13 -15.55
CA VAL A 271 3.41 9.48 -16.03
C VAL A 271 4.45 9.53 -14.91
N GLY A 272 5.06 8.39 -14.62
CA GLY A 272 6.10 8.25 -13.60
C GLY A 272 7.33 7.58 -14.19
N LEU A 273 8.50 8.08 -13.82
CA LEU A 273 9.81 7.53 -14.17
C LEU A 273 10.60 7.39 -12.88
N ARG A 274 11.08 6.18 -12.56
CA ARG A 274 11.93 5.96 -11.39
C ARG A 274 13.20 5.23 -11.76
N ASN A 275 14.28 5.56 -11.05
CA ASN A 275 15.56 4.88 -11.13
C ASN A 275 16.11 4.74 -9.72
N LYS A 276 16.50 3.52 -9.34
CA LYS A 276 17.01 3.17 -8.03
C LYS A 276 18.33 2.40 -8.13
N THR A 277 19.29 2.76 -7.29
CA THR A 277 20.58 2.09 -7.14
C THR A 277 21.01 2.05 -5.68
N ASN A 278 21.28 0.86 -5.14
CA ASN A 278 21.66 0.71 -3.72
C ASN A 278 23.15 0.43 -3.51
N ARG A 279 24.01 0.83 -4.46
CA ARG A 279 25.46 0.52 -4.46
C ARG A 279 26.19 0.87 -3.15
N ASN A 280 25.70 1.86 -2.39
CA ASN A 280 26.43 2.44 -1.26
C ASN A 280 25.93 2.01 0.13
N VAL A 281 24.89 1.17 0.25
CA VAL A 281 24.22 0.87 1.54
C VAL A 281 24.59 -0.50 2.12
N VAL A 282 25.36 -1.32 1.41
CA VAL A 282 25.46 -2.77 1.73
C VAL A 282 26.75 -3.18 2.47
N LYS A 283 27.53 -2.22 2.99
CA LYS A 283 28.79 -2.53 3.72
C LYS A 283 28.61 -3.18 5.10
N SER A 284 27.40 -3.22 5.66
CA SER A 284 27.13 -3.74 7.01
C SER A 284 26.52 -5.15 7.05
N GLN A 285 26.53 -5.88 5.93
CA GLN A 285 26.04 -7.27 5.87
C GLN A 285 27.11 -8.25 6.38
N ALA A 286 26.67 -9.42 6.87
CA ALA A 286 27.57 -10.48 7.36
C ALA A 286 28.52 -11.01 6.26
N THR A 287 28.08 -10.96 5.00
CA THR A 287 28.90 -11.21 3.82
C THR A 287 29.42 -9.88 3.28
N ALA A 288 30.73 -9.65 3.43
CA ALA A 288 31.44 -8.61 2.73
C ALA A 288 31.42 -8.92 1.23
N GLY A 289 30.90 -7.97 0.45
CA GLY A 289 30.77 -8.12 -1.00
C GLY A 289 30.07 -6.91 -1.62
N ASN A 290 30.29 -6.73 -2.92
CA ASN A 290 29.69 -5.62 -3.65
C ASN A 290 28.35 -6.03 -4.24
N TYR A 291 27.27 -5.63 -3.56
CA TYR A 291 25.90 -5.73 -4.06
C TYR A 291 25.57 -4.48 -4.90
N ILE A 292 25.22 -4.67 -6.16
CA ILE A 292 24.93 -3.57 -7.08
C ILE A 292 23.56 -3.81 -7.74
N PRO A 293 22.45 -3.72 -6.98
CA PRO A 293 21.12 -3.71 -7.58
C PRO A 293 20.90 -2.37 -8.29
N SER A 294 20.38 -2.44 -9.51
CA SER A 294 19.89 -1.27 -10.23
C SER A 294 18.56 -1.59 -10.88
N SER A 295 17.60 -0.69 -10.69
CA SER A 295 16.24 -0.85 -11.17
C SER A 295 15.74 0.44 -11.77
N SER A 296 14.97 0.34 -12.84
CA SER A 296 14.31 1.49 -13.44
C SER A 296 12.93 1.10 -13.93
N ASP A 297 11.97 2.02 -13.83
CA ASP A 297 10.66 1.83 -14.41
C ASP A 297 10.10 3.08 -15.11
N LEU A 298 9.14 2.82 -16.00
CA LEU A 298 8.31 3.81 -16.66
C LEU A 298 6.85 3.37 -16.52
N GLN A 299 6.05 4.23 -15.90
CA GLN A 299 4.63 3.99 -15.67
C GLN A 299 3.79 5.08 -16.29
N GLY A 300 2.61 4.71 -16.77
CA GLY A 300 1.63 5.65 -17.30
C GLY A 300 0.21 5.21 -17.05
N LEU A 301 -0.63 6.12 -16.58
CA LEU A 301 -2.09 5.97 -16.58
C LEU A 301 -2.70 7.07 -17.43
N PHE A 302 -3.47 6.68 -18.44
CA PHE A 302 -4.11 7.60 -19.37
C PHE A 302 -5.61 7.34 -19.35
N VAL A 303 -6.41 8.37 -19.09
CA VAL A 303 -7.86 8.25 -19.04
C VAL A 303 -8.47 9.20 -20.06
N TYR A 304 -9.33 8.67 -20.92
CA TYR A 304 -10.09 9.46 -21.88
C TYR A 304 -11.59 9.26 -21.67
N ARG A 305 -12.29 10.35 -21.38
CA ARG A 305 -13.74 10.41 -21.18
C ARG A 305 -14.42 10.80 -22.50
N PHE A 306 -14.99 9.81 -23.18
CA PHE A 306 -15.73 10.01 -24.43
C PHE A 306 -17.08 10.70 -24.18
N SER A 307 -17.75 10.32 -23.10
CA SER A 307 -19.00 10.91 -22.62
C SER A 307 -19.08 10.83 -21.09
N PRO A 308 -20.05 11.49 -20.43
CA PRO A 308 -20.27 11.30 -18.99
C PRO A 308 -20.51 9.84 -18.60
N ALA A 309 -21.08 9.04 -19.51
CA ALA A 309 -21.44 7.64 -19.29
C ALA A 309 -20.35 6.63 -19.72
N PHE A 310 -19.31 7.08 -20.43
CA PHE A 310 -18.29 6.17 -20.97
C PHE A 310 -16.89 6.80 -20.95
N ARG A 311 -15.96 6.10 -20.29
CA ARG A 311 -14.53 6.43 -20.28
C ARG A 311 -13.67 5.19 -20.49
N MET A 312 -12.50 5.41 -21.08
CA MET A 312 -11.46 4.40 -21.24
C MET A 312 -10.25 4.77 -20.40
N GLU A 313 -9.63 3.79 -19.76
CA GLU A 313 -8.43 3.92 -18.95
C GLU A 313 -7.37 2.95 -19.49
N PHE A 314 -6.17 3.44 -19.73
CA PHE A 314 -5.02 2.62 -20.12
C PHE A 314 -3.93 2.77 -19.07
N LEU A 315 -3.53 1.65 -18.45
CA LEU A 315 -2.44 1.55 -17.49
C LEU A 315 -1.29 0.77 -18.11
N GLY A 316 -0.11 1.37 -18.17
CA GLY A 316 1.11 0.73 -18.64
C GLY A 316 2.22 0.84 -17.61
N ASP A 317 3.01 -0.22 -17.49
CA ASP A 317 4.25 -0.24 -16.72
C ASP A 317 5.31 -1.07 -17.44
N TYR A 318 6.56 -0.64 -17.35
CA TYR A 318 7.70 -1.42 -17.80
C TYR A 318 8.87 -1.24 -16.83
N ASN A 319 9.28 -2.34 -16.22
CA ASN A 319 10.34 -2.37 -15.22
C ASN A 319 11.50 -3.22 -15.71
N LYS A 320 12.71 -2.78 -15.37
CA LYS A 320 13.94 -3.56 -15.53
C LYS A 320 14.72 -3.51 -14.24
N THR A 321 15.15 -4.68 -13.79
CA THR A 321 16.04 -4.83 -12.64
C THR A 321 17.23 -5.70 -13.00
N LYS A 322 18.42 -5.24 -12.61
CA LYS A 322 19.68 -5.96 -12.69
C LYS A 322 20.24 -6.10 -11.29
N PHE A 323 20.60 -7.33 -10.93
CA PHE A 323 21.28 -7.62 -9.69
C PHE A 323 22.66 -8.20 -10.01
N LEU A 324 23.70 -7.58 -9.45
CA LEU A 324 25.07 -8.05 -9.55
C LEU A 324 25.59 -8.23 -8.12
N PHE A 325 26.16 -9.39 -7.86
CA PHE A 325 26.74 -9.71 -6.57
C PHE A 325 28.11 -10.35 -6.75
N TYR A 326 29.09 -9.75 -6.08
CA TYR A 326 30.46 -10.22 -5.98
C TYR A 326 30.75 -10.45 -4.49
N PRO A 327 30.52 -11.68 -3.98
CA PRO A 327 30.91 -12.01 -2.62
C PRO A 327 32.43 -11.99 -2.48
N GLU A 328 32.94 -11.49 -1.36
CA GLU A 328 34.37 -11.51 -1.04
C GLU A 328 34.63 -12.43 0.15
N GLN A 329 34.03 -12.14 1.31
CA GLN A 329 34.23 -12.93 2.53
C GLN A 329 32.99 -12.90 3.43
N THR A 330 32.70 -14.00 4.12
CA THR A 330 31.71 -14.05 5.22
C THR A 330 32.38 -14.57 6.48
N LYS A 331 32.15 -13.90 7.62
CA LYS A 331 32.56 -14.40 8.93
C LYS A 331 31.31 -14.59 9.80
N LEU A 332 30.94 -15.84 10.03
CA LEU A 332 29.84 -16.21 10.92
C LEU A 332 30.39 -16.66 12.27
N THR A 333 29.67 -16.35 13.35
CA THR A 333 30.01 -16.79 14.70
C THR A 333 28.75 -17.29 15.39
N ALA A 334 28.84 -18.47 16.01
CA ALA A 334 27.80 -19.02 16.86
C ALA A 334 28.39 -19.30 18.25
N SER A 335 27.74 -18.79 19.29
CA SER A 335 28.16 -19.00 20.67
C SER A 335 27.30 -20.06 21.33
N VAL A 336 27.93 -21.08 21.89
CA VAL A 336 27.28 -22.11 22.70
C VAL A 336 27.44 -21.72 24.17
N PHE A 337 26.32 -21.55 24.87
CA PHE A 337 26.29 -21.24 26.31
C PHE A 337 25.71 -22.41 27.09
N SER A 338 26.53 -23.03 27.94
CA SER A 338 26.13 -24.09 28.87
C SER A 338 26.69 -23.78 30.28
N PRO A 339 26.04 -24.20 31.38
CA PRO A 339 26.58 -24.06 32.73
C PRO A 339 27.97 -24.67 32.94
N TYR A 340 28.40 -25.56 32.04
CA TYR A 340 29.68 -26.28 32.12
C TYR A 340 30.70 -25.90 31.04
N TYR A 341 30.28 -25.20 29.99
CA TYR A 341 31.12 -24.89 28.83
C TYR A 341 30.57 -23.68 28.07
N VAL A 342 31.46 -22.76 27.69
CA VAL A 342 31.15 -21.65 26.80
C VAL A 342 32.17 -21.67 25.69
N ALA A 343 31.72 -21.72 24.44
CA ALA A 343 32.60 -21.57 23.30
C ALA A 343 31.95 -20.78 22.18
N ASN A 344 32.81 -20.11 21.42
CA ASN A 344 32.45 -19.39 20.23
C ASN A 344 32.99 -20.18 19.05
N TYR A 345 32.11 -20.74 18.22
CA TYR A 345 32.53 -21.34 16.97
C TYR A 345 32.38 -20.35 15.84
N GLY A 346 33.35 -20.35 14.93
CA GLY A 346 33.43 -19.47 13.79
C GLY A 346 33.46 -20.25 12.50
N VAL A 347 32.78 -19.73 11.48
CA VAL A 347 32.99 -20.11 10.08
C VAL A 347 33.52 -18.87 9.34
N ASN A 348 34.69 -18.96 8.75
CA ASN A 348 35.18 -18.01 7.75
C ASN A 348 34.94 -18.62 6.38
N ILE A 349 34.40 -17.84 5.45
CA ILE A 349 34.17 -18.28 4.07
C ILE A 349 34.74 -17.23 3.14
N ASP A 350 35.70 -17.61 2.30
CA ASP A 350 36.23 -16.79 1.23
C ASP A 350 35.58 -17.20 -0.08
N PHE A 351 35.10 -16.21 -0.84
CA PHE A 351 34.32 -16.47 -2.04
C PHE A 351 35.07 -16.08 -3.31
N GLU A 352 34.83 -16.86 -4.36
CA GLU A 352 35.19 -16.55 -5.74
C GLU A 352 33.95 -16.65 -6.63
N GLY A 353 33.89 -15.80 -7.66
CA GLY A 353 32.83 -15.83 -8.66
C GLY A 353 31.80 -14.71 -8.50
N SER A 354 30.60 -14.91 -9.06
CA SER A 354 29.56 -13.87 -9.08
C SER A 354 28.17 -14.42 -9.35
N GLU A 355 27.16 -13.64 -8.95
CA GLU A 355 25.78 -13.78 -9.37
C GLU A 355 25.35 -12.57 -10.22
N ARG A 356 24.66 -12.86 -11.33
CA ARG A 356 24.19 -11.88 -12.31
C ARG A 356 22.78 -12.21 -12.73
N ASP A 357 21.84 -11.45 -12.20
CA ASP A 357 20.42 -11.66 -12.47
C ASP A 357 19.81 -10.50 -13.23
N TYR A 358 18.84 -10.85 -14.06
CA TYR A 358 18.09 -9.92 -14.88
C TYR A 358 16.61 -10.23 -14.78
N TYR A 359 15.83 -9.23 -14.38
CA TYR A 359 14.39 -9.29 -14.28
C TYR A 359 13.79 -8.18 -15.15
N SER A 360 12.78 -8.48 -15.95
CA SER A 360 12.02 -7.49 -16.71
C SER A 360 10.55 -7.84 -16.71
N THR A 361 9.76 -6.95 -16.14
CA THR A 361 8.30 -7.05 -16.16
C THR A 361 7.72 -5.99 -17.09
N GLY A 362 6.64 -6.33 -17.77
CA GLY A 362 5.86 -5.42 -18.58
C GLY A 362 4.38 -5.65 -18.34
N PHE A 363 3.63 -4.56 -18.22
CA PHE A 363 2.19 -4.60 -18.00
C PHE A 363 1.49 -3.61 -18.93
N ALA A 364 0.38 -4.06 -19.53
CA ALA A 364 -0.54 -3.21 -20.26
C ALA A 364 -1.97 -3.62 -19.92
N GLY A 365 -2.75 -2.70 -19.39
CA GLY A 365 -4.15 -2.87 -19.01
C GLY A 365 -5.03 -1.82 -19.68
N LEU A 366 -6.17 -2.26 -20.21
CA LEU A 366 -7.19 -1.41 -20.80
C LEU A 366 -8.52 -1.65 -20.08
N THR A 367 -9.13 -0.59 -19.58
CA THR A 367 -10.42 -0.64 -18.87
C THR A 367 -11.41 0.27 -19.57
N GLY A 368 -12.55 -0.29 -20.01
CA GLY A 368 -13.72 0.47 -20.41
C GLY A 368 -14.70 0.55 -19.25
N VAL A 369 -14.96 1.76 -18.75
CA VAL A 369 -15.95 2.01 -17.69
C VAL A 369 -17.20 2.60 -18.32
N ILE A 370 -18.32 1.93 -18.12
CA ILE A 370 -19.65 2.30 -18.61
C ILE A 370 -20.56 2.51 -17.41
N THR A 371 -21.20 3.66 -17.33
CA THR A 371 -22.20 3.98 -16.29
C THR A 371 -23.55 4.25 -16.97
N PRO A 372 -24.39 3.20 -17.19
CA PRO A 372 -25.66 3.36 -17.89
C PRO A 372 -26.66 4.26 -17.16
N ASN A 373 -26.55 4.34 -15.83
CA ASN A 373 -27.38 5.16 -14.95
C ASN A 373 -26.61 5.44 -13.64
N ASP A 374 -27.18 6.26 -12.76
CA ASP A 374 -26.56 6.67 -11.49
C ASP A 374 -26.39 5.53 -10.46
N HIS A 375 -27.05 4.39 -10.70
CA HIS A 375 -27.05 3.24 -9.81
C HIS A 375 -26.10 2.12 -10.28
N THR A 376 -25.63 2.15 -11.53
CA THR A 376 -24.95 1.01 -12.16
C THR A 376 -23.65 1.44 -12.80
N GLU A 377 -22.58 0.73 -12.47
CA GLU A 377 -21.26 0.87 -13.13
C GLU A 377 -20.80 -0.49 -13.61
N LEU A 378 -20.36 -0.55 -14.86
CA LEU A 378 -19.83 -1.74 -15.53
C LEU A 378 -18.40 -1.45 -15.99
N LYS A 379 -17.48 -2.37 -15.74
CA LYS A 379 -16.08 -2.31 -16.18
C LYS A 379 -15.77 -3.54 -17.01
N VAL A 380 -15.25 -3.33 -18.21
CA VAL A 380 -14.64 -4.39 -19.03
C VAL A 380 -13.15 -4.13 -19.08
N MET A 381 -12.35 -5.10 -18.64
CA MET A 381 -10.92 -4.96 -18.42
C MET A 381 -10.18 -6.03 -19.22
N ALA A 382 -9.21 -5.63 -20.02
CA ALA A 382 -8.28 -6.52 -20.70
C ALA A 382 -6.87 -6.19 -20.24
N SER A 383 -6.05 -7.20 -19.95
CA SER A 383 -4.65 -6.96 -19.58
C SER A 383 -3.71 -8.03 -20.11
N TYR A 384 -2.47 -7.60 -20.28
CA TYR A 384 -1.33 -8.41 -20.63
C TYR A 384 -0.20 -8.10 -19.65
N TYR A 385 0.29 -9.15 -18.99
CA TYR A 385 1.47 -9.11 -18.14
C TYR A 385 2.53 -10.03 -18.71
N GLN A 386 3.77 -9.56 -18.74
CA GLN A 386 4.96 -10.31 -19.12
C GLN A 386 5.98 -10.23 -18.01
N ASP A 387 6.60 -11.37 -17.72
CA ASP A 387 7.74 -11.48 -16.82
C ASP A 387 8.85 -12.29 -17.47
N LYS A 388 10.06 -11.76 -17.46
CA LYS A 388 11.26 -12.39 -18.02
C LYS A 388 12.35 -12.32 -16.97
N GLU A 389 12.75 -13.49 -16.52
CA GLU A 389 13.74 -13.65 -15.47
C GLU A 389 14.88 -14.53 -15.98
N LYS A 390 16.11 -14.10 -15.68
CA LYS A 390 17.32 -14.86 -15.96
C LYS A 390 18.23 -14.78 -14.74
N GLN A 391 18.54 -15.92 -14.18
CA GLN A 391 19.48 -16.05 -13.08
C GLN A 391 20.78 -16.67 -13.58
N SER A 392 21.92 -16.10 -13.18
CA SER A 392 23.23 -16.62 -13.57
C SER A 392 24.21 -16.52 -12.42
N GLN A 393 24.32 -17.60 -11.65
CA GLN A 393 25.22 -17.73 -10.52
C GLN A 393 26.32 -18.74 -10.80
N ASP A 394 27.53 -18.43 -10.36
CA ASP A 394 28.65 -19.37 -10.23
C ASP A 394 29.52 -18.82 -9.10
N ILE A 395 29.32 -19.34 -7.89
CA ILE A 395 29.96 -18.87 -6.67
C ILE A 395 30.58 -20.07 -5.98
N VAL A 396 31.89 -19.99 -5.74
CA VAL A 396 32.66 -20.92 -4.93
C VAL A 396 32.90 -20.26 -3.57
N GLY A 397 32.69 -20.98 -2.48
CA GLY A 397 32.98 -20.55 -1.12
C GLY A 397 33.88 -21.58 -0.45
N ALA A 398 35.14 -21.23 -0.22
CA ALA A 398 36.06 -22.01 0.59
C ALA A 398 35.85 -21.64 2.05
N TYR A 399 35.55 -22.60 2.92
CA TYR A 399 35.26 -22.35 4.32
C TYR A 399 36.28 -22.98 5.26
N GLU A 400 36.46 -22.32 6.40
CA GLU A 400 37.21 -22.80 7.56
C GLU A 400 36.31 -22.67 8.79
N PHE A 401 36.30 -23.72 9.63
CA PHE A 401 35.46 -23.84 10.81
C PHE A 401 36.29 -24.23 12.03
N GLY A 402 36.14 -23.51 13.13
CA GLY A 402 36.87 -23.77 14.39
C GLY A 402 36.40 -22.88 15.54
N GLU A 403 37.03 -22.96 16.71
CA GLU A 403 36.75 -22.02 17.80
C GLU A 403 37.35 -20.63 17.50
N ARG A 404 36.66 -19.57 17.94
CA ARG A 404 37.09 -18.19 17.84
C ARG A 404 37.65 -17.67 19.15
N ASP A 405 38.70 -16.88 19.04
CA ASP A 405 39.22 -16.07 20.14
C ASP A 405 38.32 -14.86 20.46
N GLU A 406 38.65 -14.14 21.53
CA GLU A 406 37.96 -12.90 21.92
C GLU A 406 38.07 -11.79 20.87
N ASN A 407 39.04 -11.88 19.95
CA ASN A 407 39.25 -10.93 18.85
C ASN A 407 38.47 -11.31 17.58
N GLY A 408 37.73 -12.42 17.60
CA GLY A 408 36.92 -12.90 16.47
C GLY A 408 37.72 -13.60 15.37
N ASN A 409 38.97 -13.98 15.60
CA ASN A 409 39.76 -14.81 14.69
C ASN A 409 39.54 -16.28 15.03
N ILE A 410 39.50 -17.14 14.01
CA ILE A 410 39.60 -18.59 14.26
C ILE A 410 41.02 -18.82 14.78
N LEU A 411 41.18 -19.52 15.91
CA LEU A 411 42.51 -19.75 16.48
C LEU A 411 43.34 -20.53 15.47
N ASP A 412 44.50 -19.98 15.13
CA ASP A 412 45.50 -20.57 14.22
C ASP A 412 46.31 -21.65 14.95
N ASP A 413 45.58 -22.67 15.44
CA ASP A 413 46.11 -23.86 16.09
C ASP A 413 45.61 -25.08 15.32
N PRO A 414 46.49 -26.00 14.87
CA PRO A 414 46.07 -27.22 14.18
C PRO A 414 45.05 -28.06 14.98
N ASP A 415 45.00 -27.95 16.32
CA ASP A 415 44.02 -28.65 17.15
C ASP A 415 42.64 -27.94 17.19
N ASN A 416 42.54 -26.70 16.71
CA ASN A 416 41.32 -25.89 16.72
C ASN A 416 40.55 -25.90 15.40
N LEU A 417 41.18 -26.31 14.30
CA LEU A 417 40.51 -26.38 13.00
C LEU A 417 39.61 -27.61 12.93
N LEU A 418 38.33 -27.41 13.19
CA LEU A 418 37.31 -28.46 13.23
C LEU A 418 36.83 -28.88 11.84
N GLY A 419 37.02 -28.04 10.82
CA GLY A 419 36.70 -28.40 9.44
C GLY A 419 37.13 -27.35 8.43
N MET A 420 37.42 -27.83 7.23
CA MET A 420 37.60 -26.99 6.05
C MET A 420 36.91 -27.64 4.86
N GLY A 421 36.62 -26.88 3.82
CA GLY A 421 36.04 -27.44 2.61
C GLY A 421 35.66 -26.38 1.59
N VAL A 422 35.06 -26.82 0.50
CA VAL A 422 34.64 -25.95 -0.60
C VAL A 422 33.20 -26.26 -0.97
N ASN A 423 32.39 -25.21 -1.09
CA ASN A 423 31.05 -25.31 -1.65
C ASN A 423 30.99 -24.51 -2.94
N GLN A 424 30.41 -25.08 -3.99
CA GLN A 424 30.13 -24.35 -5.22
C GLN A 424 28.65 -24.39 -5.52
N SER A 425 28.06 -23.21 -5.69
CA SER A 425 26.68 -23.03 -6.13
C SER A 425 26.65 -22.51 -7.56
N TYR A 426 26.00 -23.27 -8.43
CA TYR A 426 25.83 -22.93 -9.83
C TYR A 426 24.36 -22.84 -10.20
N ALA A 427 23.98 -21.79 -10.92
CA ALA A 427 22.64 -21.63 -11.46
C ALA A 427 22.63 -20.96 -12.84
N ARG A 428 21.81 -21.50 -13.75
CA ARG A 428 21.48 -20.94 -15.06
C ARG A 428 19.99 -21.13 -15.35
N ASN A 429 19.19 -20.30 -14.70
CA ASN A 429 17.74 -20.36 -14.81
C ASN A 429 17.22 -19.33 -15.80
N ASN A 430 16.19 -19.69 -16.55
CA ASN A 430 15.40 -18.76 -17.35
C ASN A 430 13.93 -19.05 -17.11
N LEU A 431 13.15 -18.00 -16.86
CA LEU A 431 11.71 -18.10 -16.71
C LEU A 431 11.06 -17.00 -17.54
N HIS A 432 10.10 -17.38 -18.38
CA HIS A 432 9.29 -16.45 -19.14
C HIS A 432 7.82 -16.78 -18.90
N ILE A 433 7.11 -15.84 -18.30
CA ILE A 433 5.68 -15.94 -18.02
C ILE A 433 4.94 -14.85 -18.79
N ASN A 434 3.83 -15.23 -19.43
CA ASN A 434 2.90 -14.29 -20.02
C ASN A 434 1.50 -14.59 -19.49
N VAL A 435 0.79 -13.56 -19.03
CA VAL A 435 -0.57 -13.68 -18.49
C VAL A 435 -1.47 -12.76 -19.28
N PHE A 436 -2.49 -13.33 -19.91
CA PHE A 436 -3.58 -12.62 -20.55
C PHE A 436 -4.80 -12.73 -19.66
N SER A 437 -5.48 -11.62 -19.39
CA SER A 437 -6.69 -11.60 -18.58
C SER A 437 -7.76 -10.75 -19.23
N LEU A 438 -8.97 -11.28 -19.32
CA LEU A 438 -10.19 -10.56 -19.68
C LEU A 438 -11.15 -10.63 -18.50
N GLN A 439 -11.64 -9.49 -18.03
CA GLN A 439 -12.50 -9.40 -16.85
C GLN A 439 -13.70 -8.51 -17.14
N HIS A 440 -14.83 -8.90 -16.58
CA HIS A 440 -16.03 -8.08 -16.44
C HIS A 440 -16.27 -7.86 -14.96
N GLN A 441 -16.50 -6.62 -14.55
CA GLN A 441 -16.90 -6.26 -13.20
C GLN A 441 -18.13 -5.36 -13.28
N GLY A 442 -19.11 -5.60 -12.42
CA GLY A 442 -20.29 -4.77 -12.33
C GLY A 442 -20.60 -4.42 -10.88
N SER A 443 -21.17 -3.24 -10.69
CA SER A 443 -21.73 -2.84 -9.42
C SER A 443 -23.07 -2.16 -9.60
N TRP A 444 -23.96 -2.40 -8.65
CA TRP A 444 -25.28 -1.79 -8.59
C TRP A 444 -25.56 -1.30 -7.16
N LYS A 445 -26.06 -0.08 -7.04
CA LYS A 445 -26.36 0.56 -5.76
C LYS A 445 -27.83 0.94 -5.69
N GLY A 446 -28.57 0.38 -4.72
CA GLY A 446 -29.98 0.72 -4.52
C GLY A 446 -30.46 0.45 -3.11
N GLY A 447 -31.14 1.42 -2.51
CA GLY A 447 -31.61 1.34 -1.12
C GLY A 447 -30.44 1.13 -0.15
N ALA A 448 -30.53 0.05 0.64
CA ALA A 448 -29.48 -0.38 1.57
C ALA A 448 -28.37 -1.22 0.90
N HIS A 449 -28.56 -1.63 -0.36
CA HIS A 449 -27.72 -2.63 -1.01
C HIS A 449 -26.67 -2.03 -1.92
N TYR A 450 -25.51 -2.67 -1.96
CA TYR A 450 -24.46 -2.43 -2.92
C TYR A 450 -23.97 -3.79 -3.44
N LEU A 451 -24.62 -4.22 -4.52
CA LEU A 451 -24.38 -5.48 -5.19
C LEU A 451 -23.17 -5.35 -6.11
N GLN A 452 -22.27 -6.31 -6.07
CA GLN A 452 -21.08 -6.38 -6.89
C GLN A 452 -20.95 -7.78 -7.47
N TRP A 453 -20.59 -7.86 -8.75
CA TRP A 453 -20.34 -9.12 -9.42
C TRP A 453 -19.14 -8.99 -10.35
N GLY A 454 -18.53 -10.11 -10.67
CA GLY A 454 -17.49 -10.13 -11.67
C GLY A 454 -17.22 -11.53 -12.19
N ALA A 455 -16.64 -11.56 -13.38
CA ALA A 455 -16.18 -12.76 -14.05
C ALA A 455 -14.83 -12.46 -14.71
N ALA A 456 -13.90 -13.40 -14.65
CA ALA A 456 -12.58 -13.25 -15.25
C ALA A 456 -12.16 -14.56 -15.92
N LEU A 457 -11.62 -14.42 -17.13
CA LEU A 457 -10.92 -15.46 -17.87
C LEU A 457 -9.45 -15.09 -17.95
N GLN A 458 -8.58 -15.98 -17.50
CA GLN A 458 -7.15 -15.78 -17.51
C GLN A 458 -6.45 -16.95 -18.20
N ARG A 459 -5.48 -16.63 -19.04
CA ARG A 459 -4.58 -17.61 -19.67
C ARG A 459 -3.14 -17.26 -19.32
N GLN A 460 -2.45 -18.21 -18.71
CA GLN A 460 -1.05 -18.13 -18.34
C GLN A 460 -0.26 -19.02 -19.29
N MET A 461 0.89 -18.54 -19.75
CA MET A 461 1.82 -19.28 -20.59
C MET A 461 3.18 -19.20 -19.95
N ILE A 462 3.74 -20.35 -19.61
CA ILE A 462 4.96 -20.47 -18.81
C ILE A 462 5.98 -21.26 -19.62
N ASP A 463 7.18 -20.70 -19.77
CA ASP A 463 8.34 -21.33 -20.37
C ASP A 463 9.49 -21.23 -19.35
N SER A 464 9.88 -22.36 -18.78
CA SER A 464 10.89 -22.45 -17.75
C SER A 464 12.04 -23.36 -18.16
N LYS A 465 13.25 -22.92 -17.84
CA LYS A 465 14.47 -23.72 -17.90
C LYS A 465 15.22 -23.57 -16.59
N ILE A 466 15.31 -24.64 -15.82
CA ILE A 466 16.11 -24.70 -14.59
C ILE A 466 17.37 -25.51 -14.89
N ASN A 467 18.53 -25.00 -14.47
CA ASN A 467 19.77 -25.76 -14.46
C ASN A 467 20.59 -25.27 -13.27
N GLN A 468 20.53 -26.01 -12.17
CA GLN A 468 21.19 -25.68 -10.92
C GLN A 468 21.88 -26.91 -10.37
N TRP A 469 23.00 -26.70 -9.71
CA TRP A 469 23.64 -27.73 -8.92
C TRP A 469 24.46 -27.11 -7.82
N ASN A 470 24.60 -27.88 -6.75
CA ASN A 470 25.48 -27.57 -5.64
C ASN A 470 26.49 -28.70 -5.49
N TYR A 471 27.76 -28.32 -5.48
CA TYR A 471 28.86 -29.19 -5.12
C TYR A 471 29.31 -28.84 -3.70
N SER A 472 29.54 -29.85 -2.88
CA SER A 472 30.03 -29.68 -1.52
C SER A 472 31.20 -30.62 -1.31
N ASP A 473 32.25 -30.09 -0.72
CA ASP A 473 33.47 -30.78 -0.31
C ASP A 473 33.73 -30.48 1.16
N SER A 474 34.17 -31.50 1.91
CA SER A 474 34.71 -31.35 3.25
C SER A 474 36.03 -32.09 3.37
N ALA A 475 37.10 -31.34 3.68
CA ALA A 475 38.46 -31.83 3.85
C ALA A 475 38.99 -32.67 2.66
N GLY A 476 38.59 -32.32 1.43
CA GLY A 476 39.00 -33.00 0.20
C GLY A 476 38.13 -34.20 -0.21
N TYR A 477 37.04 -34.46 0.50
CA TYR A 477 36.03 -35.45 0.13
C TYR A 477 34.74 -34.77 -0.36
N SER A 478 34.33 -35.11 -1.58
CA SER A 478 33.02 -34.72 -2.11
C SER A 478 31.90 -35.30 -1.26
N LEU A 479 30.89 -34.46 -0.96
CA LEU A 479 29.69 -34.81 -0.22
C LEU A 479 28.46 -34.77 -1.14
N PRO A 480 27.66 -35.85 -1.18
CA PRO A 480 27.85 -37.11 -0.46
C PRO A 480 29.03 -37.93 -1.00
N VAL A 481 29.68 -38.72 -0.12
CA VAL A 481 30.78 -39.61 -0.52
C VAL A 481 30.20 -40.76 -1.34
N GLY A 482 30.24 -40.60 -2.66
CA GLY A 482 29.93 -41.65 -3.63
C GLY A 482 31.09 -42.63 -3.82
N GLY A 483 30.86 -43.67 -4.64
CA GLY A 483 31.89 -44.63 -5.03
C GLY A 483 32.90 -44.05 -6.03
N SER A 484 32.90 -44.55 -7.27
CA SER A 484 33.81 -44.09 -8.33
C SER A 484 33.31 -42.87 -9.10
N GLU A 485 32.10 -42.39 -8.82
CA GLU A 485 31.45 -41.27 -9.52
C GLU A 485 31.34 -40.05 -8.59
N LEU A 486 31.36 -38.86 -9.19
CA LEU A 486 31.19 -37.59 -8.47
C LEU A 486 29.70 -37.34 -8.24
N ASP A 487 29.25 -37.45 -6.99
CA ASP A 487 27.88 -37.14 -6.62
C ASP A 487 27.76 -35.67 -6.21
N LEU A 488 26.77 -34.98 -6.77
CA LEU A 488 26.46 -33.60 -6.41
C LEU A 488 25.55 -33.57 -5.19
N SER A 489 25.76 -32.61 -4.29
CA SER A 489 24.95 -32.45 -3.07
C SER A 489 23.50 -32.10 -3.37
N SER A 490 23.25 -31.34 -4.44
CA SER A 490 21.93 -31.19 -5.04
C SER A 490 22.04 -30.91 -6.54
N TYR A 491 21.05 -31.34 -7.29
CA TYR A 491 20.96 -31.09 -8.73
C TYR A 491 19.49 -30.86 -9.12
N MET A 492 19.24 -29.82 -9.92
CA MET A 492 17.94 -29.53 -10.51
C MET A 492 18.12 -29.21 -11.99
N ASN A 493 17.46 -29.98 -12.85
CA ASN A 493 17.44 -29.72 -14.29
C ASN A 493 16.07 -30.01 -14.87
N SER A 494 15.46 -28.98 -15.44
CA SER A 494 14.16 -29.11 -16.08
C SER A 494 14.00 -28.11 -17.22
N ARG A 495 13.13 -28.49 -18.17
CA ARG A 495 12.69 -27.64 -19.27
C ARG A 495 11.21 -27.90 -19.47
N ASP A 496 10.41 -26.92 -19.10
CA ASP A 496 8.97 -27.06 -19.08
C ASP A 496 8.30 -25.92 -19.84
N LYS A 497 7.32 -26.29 -20.66
CA LYS A 497 6.47 -25.34 -21.37
C LYS A 497 5.03 -25.79 -21.29
N PHE A 498 4.17 -24.97 -20.71
CA PHE A 498 2.77 -25.31 -20.49
C PHE A 498 1.93 -24.05 -20.34
N ASN A 499 0.62 -24.24 -20.42
CA ASN A 499 -0.36 -23.17 -20.27
C ASN A 499 -1.36 -23.55 -19.17
N ILE A 500 -1.90 -22.54 -18.51
CA ILE A 500 -2.97 -22.68 -17.52
C ILE A 500 -4.11 -21.74 -17.92
N GLN A 501 -5.33 -22.23 -17.96
CA GLN A 501 -6.54 -21.44 -18.07
C GLN A 501 -7.31 -21.46 -16.76
N ARG A 502 -7.72 -20.26 -16.35
CA ARG A 502 -8.47 -20.06 -15.13
C ARG A 502 -9.72 -19.25 -15.41
N VAL A 503 -10.84 -19.77 -14.95
CA VAL A 503 -12.13 -19.07 -14.97
C VAL A 503 -12.50 -18.78 -13.54
N SER A 504 -12.77 -17.53 -13.22
CA SER A 504 -13.20 -17.14 -11.88
C SER A 504 -14.38 -16.19 -11.93
N GLY A 505 -15.17 -16.20 -10.88
CA GLY A 505 -16.29 -15.28 -10.73
C GLY A 505 -16.63 -15.04 -9.27
N TYR A 506 -17.27 -13.92 -9.00
CA TYR A 506 -17.75 -13.59 -7.67
C TYR A 506 -19.11 -12.90 -7.72
N LEU A 507 -19.86 -13.06 -6.64
CA LEU A 507 -21.06 -12.30 -6.33
C LEU A 507 -20.99 -11.87 -4.87
N GLN A 508 -21.26 -10.59 -4.62
CA GLN A 508 -21.16 -10.01 -3.29
C GLN A 508 -22.21 -8.92 -3.12
N ASP A 509 -22.80 -8.83 -1.93
CA ASP A 509 -23.65 -7.70 -1.55
C ASP A 509 -23.15 -7.08 -0.24
N ASN A 510 -23.10 -5.75 -0.22
CA ASN A 510 -22.75 -4.95 0.94
C ASN A 510 -23.98 -4.15 1.39
N VAL A 511 -24.65 -4.62 2.43
CA VAL A 511 -25.88 -4.06 2.97
C VAL A 511 -25.56 -3.11 4.11
N HIS A 512 -26.00 -1.86 4.00
CA HIS A 512 -25.83 -0.83 5.02
C HIS A 512 -27.20 -0.41 5.55
N PHE A 513 -27.43 -0.56 6.85
CA PHE A 513 -28.74 -0.28 7.45
C PHE A 513 -28.61 0.32 8.85
N GLY A 514 -29.68 0.97 9.30
CA GLY A 514 -29.73 1.69 10.57
C GLY A 514 -29.45 3.19 10.43
N LYS A 515 -30.16 4.00 11.22
CA LYS A 515 -30.07 5.47 11.20
C LYS A 515 -29.17 6.00 12.31
N THR A 516 -29.48 5.64 13.55
CA THR A 516 -28.75 6.09 14.74
C THR A 516 -27.54 5.21 15.02
N SER A 517 -27.72 3.90 14.94
CA SER A 517 -26.62 2.93 14.90
C SER A 517 -26.45 2.46 13.47
N VAL A 518 -25.20 2.34 13.01
CA VAL A 518 -24.89 1.91 11.65
C VAL A 518 -24.48 0.45 11.69
N TYR A 519 -25.15 -0.37 10.88
CA TYR A 519 -24.85 -1.78 10.68
C TYR A 519 -24.42 -1.99 9.23
N THR A 520 -23.31 -2.70 9.04
CA THR A 520 -22.86 -3.12 7.72
C THR A 520 -22.74 -4.63 7.69
N LEU A 521 -23.47 -5.27 6.78
CA LEU A 521 -23.36 -6.70 6.50
C LEU A 521 -22.78 -6.88 5.10
N GLN A 522 -21.71 -7.65 5.00
CA GLN A 522 -21.02 -7.97 3.77
C GLN A 522 -21.06 -9.47 3.62
N TYR A 523 -21.56 -9.98 2.50
CA TYR A 523 -21.55 -11.40 2.23
C TYR A 523 -21.36 -11.62 0.75
N GLY A 524 -20.59 -12.65 0.40
CA GLY A 524 -20.31 -12.97 -0.97
C GLY A 524 -19.70 -14.35 -1.13
N VAL A 525 -19.70 -14.81 -2.36
CA VAL A 525 -19.12 -16.09 -2.76
C VAL A 525 -18.23 -15.86 -3.96
N ARG A 526 -17.08 -16.51 -3.96
CA ARG A 526 -16.16 -16.56 -5.10
C ARG A 526 -16.05 -18.01 -5.57
N ALA A 527 -16.07 -18.21 -6.88
CA ALA A 527 -15.84 -19.50 -7.52
C ALA A 527 -14.65 -19.40 -8.48
N ASN A 528 -13.90 -20.48 -8.60
CA ASN A 528 -12.70 -20.54 -9.43
C ASN A 528 -12.53 -21.96 -9.98
N TYR A 529 -12.29 -22.09 -11.28
CA TYR A 529 -11.95 -23.33 -11.96
C TYR A 529 -10.57 -23.20 -12.60
N ASN A 530 -9.71 -24.19 -12.37
CA ASN A 530 -8.36 -24.26 -12.91
C ASN A 530 -8.21 -25.52 -13.77
N ASP A 531 -7.86 -25.35 -15.06
CA ASP A 531 -7.71 -26.47 -15.99
C ASP A 531 -6.42 -27.29 -15.77
N LEU A 532 -5.46 -26.76 -15.00
CA LEU A 532 -4.19 -27.43 -14.72
C LEU A 532 -4.41 -28.75 -13.97
N ASN A 533 -5.33 -28.74 -13.00
CA ASN A 533 -5.57 -29.83 -12.06
C ASN A 533 -7.05 -30.23 -11.97
N ASP A 534 -7.88 -29.72 -12.90
CA ASP A 534 -9.34 -29.88 -12.95
C ASP A 534 -10.04 -29.55 -11.61
N GLU A 535 -9.50 -28.60 -10.85
CA GLU A 535 -10.02 -28.25 -9.53
C GLU A 535 -11.04 -27.10 -9.62
N PHE A 536 -12.23 -27.36 -9.08
CA PHE A 536 -13.25 -26.34 -8.82
C PHE A 536 -13.25 -25.95 -7.35
N LEU A 537 -13.20 -24.64 -7.10
CA LEU A 537 -13.09 -24.04 -5.78
C LEU A 537 -14.26 -23.08 -5.53
N ILE A 538 -14.83 -23.15 -4.32
CA ILE A 538 -15.83 -22.20 -3.84
C ILE A 538 -15.34 -21.62 -2.50
N SER A 539 -15.37 -20.31 -2.40
CA SER A 539 -14.83 -19.53 -1.29
C SER A 539 -15.89 -18.55 -0.77
N PRO A 540 -16.81 -18.96 0.13
CA PRO A 540 -17.76 -18.06 0.78
C PRO A 540 -17.05 -17.15 1.78
N ARG A 541 -17.48 -15.89 1.85
CA ARG A 541 -16.92 -14.86 2.75
C ARG A 541 -18.04 -13.99 3.30
N ALA A 542 -17.97 -13.68 4.60
CA ALA A 542 -18.91 -12.81 5.28
C ALA A 542 -18.21 -11.88 6.28
N GLY A 543 -18.71 -10.67 6.41
CA GLY A 543 -18.23 -9.64 7.32
C GLY A 543 -19.41 -8.88 7.92
N PHE A 544 -19.27 -8.48 9.17
CA PHE A 544 -20.26 -7.70 9.89
C PHE A 544 -19.55 -6.58 10.64
N SER A 545 -20.09 -5.37 10.58
CA SER A 545 -19.67 -4.28 11.45
C SER A 545 -20.85 -3.54 12.05
N PHE A 546 -20.62 -3.04 13.26
CA PHE A 546 -21.60 -2.35 14.08
C PHE A 546 -20.96 -1.13 14.72
N LYS A 547 -21.52 0.04 14.41
CA LYS A 547 -21.22 1.31 15.05
C LYS A 547 -22.41 1.73 15.92
N PRO A 548 -22.31 1.65 17.26
CA PRO A 548 -23.39 2.04 18.16
C PRO A 548 -23.71 3.53 18.05
N GLY A 549 -25.00 3.84 17.97
CA GLY A 549 -25.50 5.20 18.03
C GLY A 549 -25.59 5.73 19.46
N GLY A 550 -25.20 6.99 19.67
CA GLY A 550 -25.38 7.67 20.96
C GLY A 550 -24.37 7.29 22.05
N TRP A 551 -23.33 6.54 21.73
CA TRP A 551 -22.22 6.28 22.65
C TRP A 551 -21.30 7.50 22.72
N LYS A 552 -20.79 7.81 23.93
CA LYS A 552 -19.83 8.92 24.14
C LYS A 552 -18.49 8.66 23.46
N ARG A 553 -18.12 7.39 23.28
CA ARG A 553 -16.89 6.96 22.61
C ARG A 553 -17.24 6.44 21.22
N ASP A 554 -16.43 6.81 20.23
CA ASP A 554 -16.57 6.37 18.85
C ASP A 554 -15.95 4.98 18.71
N VAL A 555 -16.79 3.96 18.91
CA VAL A 555 -16.41 2.55 18.88
C VAL A 555 -17.04 1.86 17.67
N VAL A 556 -16.27 1.04 16.97
CA VAL A 556 -16.79 0.16 15.90
C VAL A 556 -16.39 -1.27 16.21
N PHE A 557 -17.39 -2.16 16.26
CA PHE A 557 -17.21 -3.60 16.39
C PHE A 557 -17.20 -4.22 15.00
N LYS A 558 -16.28 -5.14 14.75
CA LYS A 558 -16.11 -5.80 13.45
C LYS A 558 -15.88 -7.29 13.63
N ALA A 559 -16.59 -8.10 12.87
CA ALA A 559 -16.36 -9.53 12.74
C ALA A 559 -16.26 -9.89 11.26
N SER A 560 -15.48 -10.92 10.91
CA SER A 560 -15.57 -11.56 9.60
C SER A 560 -15.18 -13.03 9.69
N ALA A 561 -15.73 -13.82 8.78
CA ALA A 561 -15.41 -15.22 8.59
C ALA A 561 -15.38 -15.50 7.09
N GLY A 562 -14.37 -16.22 6.62
CA GLY A 562 -14.26 -16.52 5.21
C GLY A 562 -13.34 -17.69 4.92
N MET A 563 -13.64 -18.35 3.81
CA MET A 563 -12.78 -19.35 3.20
C MET A 563 -11.97 -18.71 2.07
N TYR A 564 -10.72 -19.12 1.97
CA TYR A 564 -9.75 -18.67 1.00
C TYR A 564 -9.06 -19.89 0.41
N ALA A 565 -8.92 -19.93 -0.90
CA ALA A 565 -8.23 -21.02 -1.58
C ALA A 565 -7.26 -20.42 -2.59
N GLN A 566 -5.97 -20.72 -2.52
CA GLN A 566 -4.95 -20.25 -3.44
C GLN A 566 -4.59 -21.38 -4.41
N PRO A 567 -5.02 -21.30 -5.68
CA PRO A 567 -4.55 -22.22 -6.71
C PRO A 567 -3.05 -22.06 -6.90
N ALA A 568 -2.37 -23.17 -7.19
CA ALA A 568 -0.95 -23.12 -7.52
C ALA A 568 -0.68 -22.23 -8.74
N PHE A 569 0.44 -21.53 -8.69
CA PHE A 569 1.05 -20.85 -9.83
C PHE A 569 2.31 -21.62 -10.23
N TYR A 570 3.33 -20.95 -10.76
CA TYR A 570 4.59 -21.57 -11.17
C TYR A 570 5.40 -22.13 -9.98
N ARG A 571 5.70 -21.29 -8.98
CA ARG A 571 6.67 -21.60 -7.92
C ARG A 571 6.22 -22.76 -7.04
N GLU A 572 4.93 -22.87 -6.77
CA GLU A 572 4.36 -23.94 -5.94
C GLU A 572 4.38 -25.32 -6.62
N MET A 573 4.57 -25.39 -7.95
CA MET A 573 4.65 -26.66 -8.67
C MET A 573 6.07 -27.24 -8.71
N VAL A 574 7.10 -26.42 -8.49
CA VAL A 574 8.51 -26.86 -8.61
C VAL A 574 8.85 -27.78 -7.44
N THR A 575 9.22 -29.02 -7.75
CA THR A 575 9.67 -30.03 -6.78
C THR A 575 11.16 -29.89 -6.47
N MET A 576 11.66 -30.65 -5.49
CA MET A 576 13.06 -30.58 -5.03
C MET A 576 14.08 -30.97 -6.12
N ASP A 577 13.69 -31.79 -7.08
CA ASP A 577 14.51 -32.19 -8.24
C ASP A 577 14.37 -31.23 -9.44
N GLY A 578 13.54 -30.18 -9.31
CA GLY A 578 13.26 -29.19 -10.34
C GLY A 578 12.17 -29.58 -11.33
N SER A 579 11.57 -30.77 -11.22
CA SER A 579 10.40 -31.14 -12.02
C SER A 579 9.13 -30.38 -11.58
N LEU A 580 8.05 -30.51 -12.36
CA LEU A 580 6.79 -29.80 -12.07
C LEU A 580 5.67 -30.78 -11.66
N ASN A 581 5.17 -30.63 -10.43
CA ASN A 581 3.95 -31.29 -9.99
C ASN A 581 2.70 -30.51 -10.42
N LYS A 582 2.18 -30.83 -11.62
CA LYS A 582 0.98 -30.19 -12.17
C LYS A 582 -0.32 -30.63 -11.48
N GLY A 583 -0.32 -31.75 -10.75
CA GLY A 583 -1.48 -32.24 -10.02
C GLY A 583 -1.68 -31.61 -8.63
N ILE A 584 -0.86 -30.60 -8.27
CA ILE A 584 -0.94 -29.96 -6.96
C ILE A 584 -2.30 -29.27 -6.78
N LYS A 585 -2.93 -29.48 -5.62
CA LYS A 585 -4.21 -28.86 -5.26
C LYS A 585 -4.01 -27.51 -4.60
N ALA A 586 -5.04 -26.67 -4.67
CA ALA A 586 -5.04 -25.37 -4.04
C ALA A 586 -4.87 -25.46 -2.51
N GLN A 587 -4.04 -24.59 -1.96
CA GLN A 587 -3.93 -24.42 -0.52
C GLN A 587 -5.18 -23.71 0.00
N LYS A 588 -5.74 -24.17 1.12
CA LYS A 588 -7.03 -23.68 1.64
C LYS A 588 -6.85 -23.16 3.06
N ALA A 589 -7.46 -22.02 3.36
CA ALA A 589 -7.49 -21.43 4.68
C ALA A 589 -8.91 -21.01 5.06
N CYS A 590 -9.30 -21.29 6.30
CA CYS A 590 -10.47 -20.70 6.92
C CYS A 590 -9.99 -19.67 7.93
N ARG A 591 -10.51 -18.44 7.87
CA ARG A 591 -10.12 -17.39 8.80
C ARG A 591 -11.33 -16.75 9.45
N VAL A 592 -11.21 -16.48 10.75
CA VAL A 592 -12.16 -15.73 11.54
C VAL A 592 -11.43 -14.53 12.14
N PHE A 593 -12.02 -13.35 12.00
CA PHE A 593 -11.51 -12.08 12.51
C PHE A 593 -12.55 -11.46 13.43
N TRP A 594 -12.10 -10.93 14.56
CA TRP A 594 -12.93 -10.10 15.43
C TRP A 594 -12.07 -8.98 16.01
N VAL A 595 -12.53 -7.73 15.88
CA VAL A 595 -11.79 -6.53 16.30
C VAL A 595 -12.79 -5.48 16.79
N TRP A 596 -12.44 -4.76 17.86
CA TRP A 596 -13.07 -3.48 18.21
C TRP A 596 -12.06 -2.35 18.06
N ILE A 597 -12.47 -1.24 17.47
CA ILE A 597 -11.65 -0.03 17.34
C ILE A 597 -12.30 1.06 18.17
N ILE A 598 -11.53 1.66 19.08
CA ILE A 598 -11.95 2.78 19.93
C ILE A 598 -11.19 4.01 19.46
N ARG A 599 -11.88 5.14 19.26
CA ARG A 599 -11.24 6.45 19.07
C ARG A 599 -11.34 7.31 20.32
#